data_AF-A0A536W342-F1
#
_entry.id   AF-A0A536W342-F1
#
_cell.length_a   1.000
_cell.length_b   1.000
_cell.length_c   1.000
_cell.angle_alpha   90.00
_cell.angle_beta   90.00
_cell.angle_gamma   90.00
#
_symmetry.space_group_name_H-M   'P 1'
#
loop_
_entity.id
_entity.type
_entity.pdbx_description
1 polymer ?
#
loop_
_entity_poly.entity_id
_entity_poly.type
_entity_poly.pdbx_seq_one_letter_code
_entity_poly.pdbx_strand_id
1 'polypeptide(L)'
;MSGQVRFGGCATAILGALCGLLAWQSALAFNFEDVAQRARQLAAASFKPPESKLPSEIEKLNYDEFRDIRFKPARSLWRADRLPFEIAFFHEGLFFKQPVKINEVSVEGVHEIKFTPDLFDYGANKIDPGAMRDLGFAGFRVHYAINSPKYKDEVLVFLGASYFRALGKGQIYGLSTRGMAIDTGLGSGEEFPRFVEFWIERPVPSANELTIYALLDSRRVSGAYRFLLKPGTDTVTEVKARLFLRENVTKLGMAPLTTMYFFGENQRSGRDDYRPEVHDSDGLLMQSGTGEWIWRPLVNPKRLLVTSFGMTNP
;
A
#
# COMPACT_ATOMS: atom_id res chain seq x y z
N MET A 1 69.50 63.08 14.63
CA MET A 1 68.91 64.27 14.00
C MET A 1 67.47 63.96 13.64
N SER A 2 66.53 64.78 14.13
CA SER A 2 65.12 64.97 13.70
C SER A 2 64.27 63.72 13.46
N GLY A 3 63.09 63.52 14.05
CA GLY A 3 62.13 64.47 14.60
C GLY A 3 60.78 63.73 14.71
N GLN A 4 59.93 64.22 15.59
CA GLN A 4 58.76 63.55 16.13
C GLN A 4 57.46 64.09 15.46
N VAL A 5 56.34 63.36 15.63
CA VAL A 5 54.91 63.80 15.53
C VAL A 5 54.32 63.75 14.10
N ARG A 6 53.13 63.17 13.78
CA ARG A 6 51.80 63.26 14.42
C ARG A 6 50.81 62.16 13.94
N PHE A 7 49.78 61.97 14.77
CA PHE A 7 48.59 61.11 14.65
C PHE A 7 47.69 61.37 13.41
N GLY A 8 47.02 60.31 12.97
CA GLY A 8 45.78 60.35 12.19
C GLY A 8 45.10 58.97 12.22
N GLY A 9 44.08 58.82 13.06
CA GLY A 9 43.29 57.59 13.14
C GLY A 9 42.24 57.53 12.04
N CYS A 10 41.97 56.31 11.56
CA CYS A 10 40.64 55.91 11.12
C CYS A 10 40.49 54.41 11.33
N ALA A 11 39.54 54.04 12.18
CA ALA A 11 39.12 52.69 12.45
C ALA A 11 38.27 52.14 11.29
N THR A 12 38.03 50.81 11.34
CA THR A 12 37.14 49.94 10.54
C THR A 12 37.87 49.09 9.51
N ALA A 13 37.63 47.79 9.38
CA ALA A 13 36.94 46.79 10.20
C ALA A 13 37.43 45.43 9.69
N ILE A 14 37.66 44.49 10.60
CA ILE A 14 37.87 43.07 10.30
C ILE A 14 36.52 42.49 9.87
N LEU A 15 36.34 42.21 8.57
CA LEU A 15 35.42 41.20 8.06
C LEU A 15 36.28 40.25 7.21
N GLY A 16 36.55 39.02 7.61
CA GLY A 16 35.57 38.06 8.11
C GLY A 16 35.30 37.08 6.97
N ALA A 17 36.20 36.11 6.83
CA ALA A 17 36.03 34.98 5.93
C ALA A 17 34.75 34.22 6.29
N LEU A 18 33.74 34.26 5.43
CA LEU A 18 32.59 33.36 5.45
C LEU A 18 31.85 33.44 4.10
N CYS A 19 32.53 33.10 3.01
CA CYS A 19 31.87 32.36 1.93
C CYS A 19 31.66 30.92 2.41
N GLY A 20 30.90 30.79 3.50
CA GLY A 20 30.40 29.51 3.96
C GLY A 20 29.40 29.05 2.93
N LEU A 21 29.78 28.01 2.18
CA LEU A 21 28.94 26.87 1.89
C LEU A 21 27.45 27.21 1.98
N LEU A 22 26.92 27.86 0.94
CA LEU A 22 25.59 27.52 0.48
C LEU A 22 25.70 26.07 -0.03
N ALA A 23 25.88 25.14 0.91
CA ALA A 23 25.31 23.83 0.77
C ALA A 23 23.85 24.14 0.46
N TRP A 24 23.51 24.02 -0.81
CA TRP A 24 22.17 23.64 -1.21
C TRP A 24 21.83 22.42 -0.36
N GLN A 25 21.30 22.67 0.83
CA GLN A 25 20.29 21.83 1.40
C GLN A 25 19.14 21.93 0.39
N SER A 26 19.26 21.17 -0.69
CA SER A 26 18.09 20.56 -1.30
C SER A 26 17.37 19.97 -0.10
N ALA A 27 16.34 20.64 0.40
CA ALA A 27 15.39 20.01 1.29
C ALA A 27 14.92 18.79 0.49
N LEU A 28 15.48 17.63 0.80
CA LEU A 28 15.30 16.41 0.02
C LEU A 28 13.82 16.07 0.13
N ALA A 29 13.06 16.31 -0.94
CA ALA A 29 11.68 15.87 -1.02
C ALA A 29 11.65 14.35 -0.84
N PHE A 30 10.72 13.87 0.01
CA PHE A 30 10.54 12.46 0.28
C PHE A 30 10.32 11.69 -1.03
N ASN A 31 11.00 10.55 -1.20
CA ASN A 31 10.98 9.78 -2.44
C ASN A 31 11.20 8.28 -2.20
N PHE A 32 11.25 7.52 -3.30
CA PHE A 32 11.42 6.07 -3.27
C PHE A 32 12.69 5.59 -2.54
N GLU A 33 13.79 6.33 -2.63
CA GLU A 33 15.07 5.95 -2.02
C GLU A 33 15.00 6.03 -0.48
N ASP A 34 14.20 6.93 0.08
CA ASP A 34 13.96 7.00 1.53
C ASP A 34 13.32 5.70 2.03
N VAL A 35 12.34 5.17 1.29
CA VAL A 35 11.68 3.89 1.61
C VAL A 35 12.64 2.73 1.39
N ALA A 36 13.44 2.77 0.31
CA ALA A 36 14.45 1.75 0.04
C ALA A 36 15.52 1.68 1.13
N GLN A 37 15.93 2.82 1.68
CA GLN A 37 16.85 2.89 2.80
C GLN A 37 16.24 2.28 4.07
N ARG A 38 14.97 2.60 4.38
CA ARG A 38 14.24 1.98 5.51
C ARG A 38 14.12 0.47 5.34
N ALA A 39 13.76 0.00 4.15
CA ALA A 39 13.67 -1.43 3.86
C ALA A 39 15.03 -2.14 4.05
N ARG A 40 16.12 -1.56 3.52
CA ARG A 40 17.48 -2.09 3.71
C ARG A 40 17.85 -2.19 5.20
N GLN A 41 17.54 -1.17 5.99
CA GLN A 41 17.80 -1.18 7.43
C GLN A 41 17.01 -2.29 8.15
N LEU A 42 15.74 -2.50 7.78
CA LEU A 42 14.96 -3.61 8.32
C LEU A 42 15.63 -4.94 8.00
N ALA A 43 15.97 -5.22 6.74
CA ALA A 43 16.61 -6.49 6.36
C ALA A 43 17.96 -6.75 7.06
N ALA A 44 18.64 -5.70 7.55
CA ALA A 44 19.89 -5.83 8.31
C ALA A 44 19.71 -6.15 9.81
N ALA A 45 18.49 -6.08 10.34
CA ALA A 45 18.16 -6.40 11.72
C ALA A 45 17.31 -7.67 11.82
N SER A 46 17.17 -8.31 12.99
CA SER A 46 16.23 -9.43 13.16
C SER A 46 14.77 -8.96 12.98
N PHE A 47 13.94 -9.80 12.37
CA PHE A 47 12.50 -9.51 12.22
C PHE A 47 11.81 -9.42 13.58
N LYS A 48 10.98 -8.38 13.75
CA LYS A 48 10.14 -8.20 14.93
C LYS A 48 8.67 -8.37 14.53
N PRO A 49 8.00 -9.44 14.97
CA PRO A 49 6.58 -9.60 14.71
C PRO A 49 5.79 -8.40 15.22
N PRO A 50 4.84 -7.85 14.44
CA PRO A 50 4.01 -6.75 14.88
C PRO A 50 3.10 -7.18 16.05
N GLU A 51 3.10 -6.40 17.12
CA GLU A 51 2.20 -6.61 18.24
C GLU A 51 0.75 -6.35 17.82
N SER A 52 -0.17 -7.20 18.26
CA SER A 52 -1.61 -7.03 18.09
C SER A 52 -2.21 -6.70 19.45
N LYS A 53 -2.67 -5.46 19.63
CA LYS A 53 -3.27 -4.98 20.89
C LYS A 53 -4.65 -4.41 20.62
N LEU A 54 -5.57 -5.27 20.18
CA LEU A 54 -6.96 -4.85 20.03
C LEU A 54 -7.62 -4.74 21.43
N PRO A 55 -8.35 -3.66 21.71
CA PRO A 55 -9.23 -3.61 22.87
C PRO A 55 -10.23 -4.77 22.83
N SER A 56 -10.60 -5.29 24.00
CA SER A 56 -11.49 -6.46 24.08
C SER A 56 -12.85 -6.24 23.43
N GLU A 57 -13.30 -4.99 23.33
CA GLU A 57 -14.55 -4.60 22.66
C GLU A 57 -14.49 -4.83 21.16
N ILE A 58 -13.31 -4.68 20.53
CA ILE A 58 -13.09 -4.94 19.10
C ILE A 58 -12.77 -6.41 18.86
N GLU A 59 -11.99 -7.04 19.73
CA GLU A 59 -11.56 -8.42 19.56
C GLU A 59 -12.72 -9.42 19.58
N LYS A 60 -13.79 -9.10 20.31
CA LYS A 60 -14.96 -9.98 20.46
C LYS A 60 -16.03 -9.81 19.38
N LEU A 61 -15.89 -8.81 18.51
CA LEU A 61 -16.89 -8.56 17.47
C LEU A 61 -16.98 -9.75 16.52
N ASN A 62 -18.21 -10.17 16.24
CA ASN A 62 -18.48 -11.09 15.16
C ASN A 62 -18.46 -10.38 13.79
N TYR A 63 -18.71 -11.13 12.71
CA TYR A 63 -18.67 -10.60 11.36
C TYR A 63 -19.66 -9.45 11.12
N ASP A 64 -20.92 -9.60 11.55
CA ASP A 64 -21.96 -8.62 11.32
C ASP A 64 -21.72 -7.35 12.14
N GLU A 65 -21.28 -7.51 13.39
CA GLU A 65 -20.91 -6.40 14.29
C GLU A 65 -19.75 -5.58 13.72
N PHE A 66 -18.68 -6.25 13.26
CA PHE A 66 -17.54 -5.56 12.64
C PHE A 66 -17.92 -4.87 11.32
N ARG A 67 -18.76 -5.52 10.49
CA ARG A 67 -19.27 -4.91 9.24
C ARG A 67 -20.07 -3.64 9.50
N ASP A 68 -20.71 -3.52 10.66
CA ASP A 68 -21.48 -2.32 11.01
C ASP A 68 -20.59 -1.12 11.36
N ILE A 69 -19.29 -1.33 11.60
CA ILE A 69 -18.31 -0.25 11.75
C ILE A 69 -17.99 0.33 10.37
N ARG A 70 -18.30 1.60 10.15
CA ARG A 70 -18.20 2.28 8.85
C ARG A 70 -17.39 3.56 8.96
N PHE A 71 -16.45 3.75 8.04
CA PHE A 71 -15.77 5.03 7.90
C PHE A 71 -16.76 6.12 7.49
N LYS A 72 -16.68 7.30 8.08
CA LYS A 72 -17.53 8.45 7.73
C LYS A 72 -17.01 9.12 6.46
N PRO A 73 -17.71 9.05 5.31
CA PRO A 73 -17.17 9.58 4.04
C PRO A 73 -16.90 11.09 4.06
N ALA A 74 -17.60 11.85 4.90
CA ALA A 74 -17.34 13.28 5.10
C ALA A 74 -15.95 13.58 5.71
N ARG A 75 -15.29 12.57 6.30
CA ARG A 75 -13.97 12.66 6.93
C ARG A 75 -12.85 12.12 6.04
N SER A 76 -13.13 11.76 4.78
CA SER A 76 -12.10 11.33 3.84
C SER A 76 -11.00 12.38 3.71
N LEU A 77 -9.75 11.91 3.68
CA LEU A 77 -8.59 12.77 3.44
C LEU A 77 -8.79 13.52 2.11
N TRP A 78 -8.46 14.81 2.12
CA TRP A 78 -8.55 15.74 0.98
C TRP A 78 -9.94 16.11 0.48
N ARG A 79 -11.00 15.57 1.09
CA ARG A 79 -12.38 15.91 0.72
C ARG A 79 -12.70 17.39 0.93
N ALA A 80 -12.31 17.95 2.09
CA ALA A 80 -12.53 19.36 2.40
C ALA A 80 -11.80 20.30 1.43
N ASP A 81 -10.63 19.86 0.95
CA ASP A 81 -9.79 20.57 -0.01
C ASP A 81 -10.25 20.41 -1.47
N ARG A 82 -11.29 19.59 -1.71
CA ARG A 82 -11.86 19.30 -3.03
C ARG A 82 -10.85 18.78 -4.05
N LEU A 83 -9.84 18.03 -3.59
CA LEU A 83 -8.86 17.40 -4.48
C LEU A 83 -9.47 16.27 -5.30
N PRO A 84 -8.90 15.87 -6.45
CA PRO A 84 -9.50 14.84 -7.31
C PRO A 84 -9.53 13.45 -6.67
N PHE A 85 -8.54 13.12 -5.85
CA PHE A 85 -8.49 11.89 -5.07
C PHE A 85 -8.95 12.12 -3.63
N GLU A 86 -9.55 11.10 -3.02
CA GLU A 86 -9.90 11.06 -1.61
C GLU A 86 -9.45 9.73 -0.99
N ILE A 87 -9.02 9.74 0.28
CA ILE A 87 -8.63 8.51 0.99
C ILE A 87 -9.63 8.24 2.12
N ALA A 88 -10.14 7.01 2.16
CA ALA A 88 -10.90 6.49 3.29
C ALA A 88 -10.12 5.35 3.95
N PHE A 89 -10.31 5.16 5.25
CA PHE A 89 -9.50 4.23 6.04
C PHE A 89 -10.31 3.02 6.49
N PHE A 90 -9.62 1.92 6.75
CA PHE A 90 -10.20 0.72 7.36
C PHE A 90 -9.90 0.68 8.86
N HIS A 91 -10.90 0.29 9.64
CA HIS A 91 -10.78 0.07 11.07
C HIS A 91 -10.11 -1.29 11.34
N GLU A 92 -9.34 -1.40 12.42
CA GLU A 92 -8.82 -2.69 12.90
C GLU A 92 -9.91 -3.58 13.51
N GLY A 93 -9.77 -4.89 13.38
CA GLY A 93 -10.72 -5.86 13.92
C GLY A 93 -10.90 -7.10 13.04
N LEU A 94 -11.61 -8.11 13.55
CA LEU A 94 -11.69 -9.46 12.98
C LEU A 94 -10.29 -10.01 12.64
N PHE A 95 -9.96 -10.05 11.35
CA PHE A 95 -8.73 -10.60 10.79
C PHE A 95 -7.63 -9.53 10.64
N PHE A 96 -7.98 -8.24 10.75
CA PHE A 96 -7.07 -7.11 10.58
C PHE A 96 -6.66 -6.54 11.94
N LYS A 97 -5.83 -7.30 12.67
CA LYS A 97 -5.46 -7.00 14.05
C LYS A 97 -4.17 -6.20 14.23
N GLN A 98 -3.52 -5.88 13.12
CA GLN A 98 -2.20 -5.27 13.12
C GLN A 98 -2.27 -4.03 12.22
N PRO A 99 -1.98 -2.84 12.75
CA PRO A 99 -2.18 -1.62 12.01
C PRO A 99 -1.11 -1.46 10.93
N VAL A 100 -1.38 -0.54 10.00
CA VAL A 100 -0.42 0.05 9.09
C VAL A 100 -0.28 1.53 9.42
N LYS A 101 0.96 2.02 9.40
CA LYS A 101 1.21 3.45 9.53
C LYS A 101 0.92 4.14 8.20
N ILE A 102 0.24 5.28 8.22
CA ILE A 102 -0.10 6.03 7.01
C ILE A 102 0.37 7.47 7.17
N ASN A 103 1.10 7.96 6.18
CA ASN A 103 1.63 9.31 6.15
C ASN A 103 1.16 10.02 4.87
N GLU A 104 0.87 11.32 4.98
CA GLU A 104 0.76 12.24 3.86
C GLU A 104 2.14 12.84 3.55
N VAL A 105 2.49 12.93 2.27
CA VAL A 105 3.66 13.68 1.79
C VAL A 105 3.15 14.95 1.12
N SER A 106 3.50 16.11 1.65
CA SER A 106 3.11 17.42 1.14
C SER A 106 4.33 18.34 0.97
N VAL A 107 4.09 19.57 0.52
CA VAL A 107 5.13 20.62 0.45
C VAL A 107 5.69 21.02 1.82
N GLU A 108 4.94 20.75 2.90
CA GLU A 108 5.35 21.01 4.28
C GLU A 108 6.18 19.88 4.87
N GLY A 109 6.21 18.72 4.21
CA GLY A 109 6.98 17.54 4.60
C GLY A 109 6.12 16.30 4.72
N VAL A 110 6.58 15.36 5.57
CA VAL A 110 5.88 14.10 5.83
C VAL A 110 5.12 14.19 7.14
N HIS A 111 3.80 13.99 7.08
CA HIS A 111 2.90 14.09 8.23
C HIS A 111 2.16 12.77 8.44
N GLU A 112 2.21 12.23 9.65
CA GLU A 112 1.47 11.02 9.99
C GLU A 112 -0.03 11.32 10.11
N ILE A 113 -0.85 10.52 9.44
CA ILE A 113 -2.30 10.54 9.60
C ILE A 113 -2.63 9.59 10.75
N LYS A 114 -3.05 10.18 11.87
CA LYS A 114 -3.38 9.41 13.08
C LYS A 114 -4.80 8.86 13.02
N PHE A 115 -4.95 7.65 13.51
CA PHE A 115 -6.26 7.10 13.79
C PHE A 115 -6.95 7.92 14.89
N THR A 116 -8.22 8.24 14.66
CA THR A 116 -9.09 8.74 15.71
C THR A 116 -10.45 8.04 15.62
N PRO A 117 -11.07 7.66 16.75
CA PRO A 117 -12.33 6.91 16.74
C PRO A 117 -13.48 7.67 16.07
N ASP A 118 -13.46 9.01 16.08
CA ASP A 118 -14.49 9.85 15.47
C ASP A 118 -14.53 9.76 13.94
N LEU A 119 -13.50 9.19 13.30
CA LEU A 119 -13.50 8.89 11.86
C LEU A 119 -14.53 7.82 11.48
N PHE A 120 -14.98 7.02 12.44
CA PHE A 120 -15.85 5.89 12.22
C PHE A 120 -17.21 6.09 12.90
N ASP A 121 -18.24 5.53 12.27
CA ASP A 121 -19.53 5.23 12.86
C ASP A 121 -19.46 3.77 13.32
N TYR A 122 -19.75 3.51 14.59
CA TYR A 122 -19.71 2.17 15.17
C TYR A 122 -21.06 1.46 15.08
N GLY A 123 -22.08 2.08 14.48
CA GLY A 123 -23.38 1.48 14.25
C GLY A 123 -24.08 1.13 15.56
N ALA A 124 -24.64 -0.08 15.63
CA ALA A 124 -25.30 -0.57 16.83
C ALA A 124 -24.35 -1.05 17.94
N ASN A 125 -23.04 -1.08 17.68
CA ASN A 125 -22.05 -1.56 18.64
C ASN A 125 -21.89 -0.60 19.82
N LYS A 126 -21.81 -1.16 21.03
CA LYS A 126 -21.52 -0.39 22.25
C LYS A 126 -20.01 -0.34 22.47
N ILE A 127 -19.36 0.60 21.79
CA ILE A 127 -17.91 0.80 21.85
C ILE A 127 -17.62 2.12 22.54
N ASP A 128 -16.74 2.11 23.54
CA ASP A 128 -16.23 3.33 24.15
C ASP A 128 -15.12 3.92 23.26
N PRO A 129 -15.29 5.13 22.68
CA PRO A 129 -14.23 5.79 21.93
C PRO A 129 -12.94 5.99 22.74
N GLY A 130 -13.03 6.09 24.06
CA GLY A 130 -11.88 6.18 24.96
C GLY A 130 -10.98 4.95 24.91
N ALA A 131 -11.56 3.76 24.77
CA ALA A 131 -10.85 2.49 24.68
C ALA A 131 -10.14 2.29 23.33
N MET A 132 -10.48 3.08 22.31
CA MET A 132 -9.97 2.96 20.94
C MET A 132 -8.75 3.85 20.65
N ARG A 133 -8.23 4.58 21.65
CA ARG A 133 -7.19 5.61 21.44
C ARG A 133 -5.84 5.06 20.95
N ASP A 134 -5.54 3.81 21.23
CA ASP A 134 -4.27 3.16 20.86
C ASP A 134 -4.38 2.34 19.57
N LEU A 135 -5.53 2.36 18.89
CA LEU A 135 -5.70 1.74 17.59
C LEU A 135 -5.00 2.54 16.48
N GLY A 136 -4.69 1.85 15.39
CA GLY A 136 -4.27 2.42 14.11
C GLY A 136 -5.27 2.09 13.00
N PHE A 137 -4.83 2.25 11.75
CA PHE A 137 -5.62 1.87 10.58
C PHE A 137 -5.25 0.45 10.12
N ALA A 138 -6.25 -0.35 9.74
CA ALA A 138 -6.01 -1.66 9.13
C ALA A 138 -5.49 -1.57 7.68
N GLY A 139 -5.77 -0.45 7.02
CA GLY A 139 -5.51 -0.22 5.61
C GLY A 139 -6.23 1.03 5.13
N PHE A 140 -6.25 1.25 3.82
CA PHE A 140 -6.96 2.37 3.22
C PHE A 140 -7.47 2.03 1.82
N ARG A 141 -8.33 2.90 1.31
CA ARG A 141 -8.84 2.85 -0.05
C ARG A 141 -8.87 4.24 -0.68
N VAL A 142 -8.57 4.27 -1.96
CA VAL A 142 -8.50 5.47 -2.79
C VAL A 142 -9.80 5.61 -3.55
N HIS A 143 -10.35 6.82 -3.55
CA HIS A 143 -11.52 7.19 -4.32
C HIS A 143 -11.19 8.22 -5.40
N TYR A 144 -11.77 8.04 -6.58
CA TYR A 144 -11.63 8.94 -7.74
C TYR A 144 -12.93 8.95 -8.56
N ALA A 145 -13.22 10.06 -9.23
CA ALA A 145 -14.42 10.22 -10.06
C ALA A 145 -14.27 9.50 -11.41
N ILE A 146 -14.26 8.15 -11.40
CA ILE A 146 -13.99 7.32 -12.58
C ILE A 146 -15.25 7.06 -13.41
N ASN A 147 -16.41 6.92 -12.77
CA ASN A 147 -17.68 6.63 -13.45
C ASN A 147 -18.48 7.91 -13.76
N SER A 148 -18.45 8.90 -12.86
CA SER A 148 -19.21 10.14 -12.96
C SER A 148 -18.53 11.28 -12.20
N PRO A 149 -18.61 12.54 -12.68
CA PRO A 149 -18.05 13.68 -11.95
C PRO A 149 -18.76 14.00 -10.62
N LYS A 150 -19.95 13.41 -10.36
CA LYS A 150 -20.75 13.69 -9.16
C LYS A 150 -20.37 12.83 -7.95
N TYR A 151 -19.66 11.72 -8.17
CA TYR A 151 -19.34 10.74 -7.15
C TYR A 151 -17.93 10.20 -7.36
N LYS A 152 -17.19 9.98 -6.28
CA LYS A 152 -15.89 9.34 -6.36
C LYS A 152 -16.03 7.89 -5.95
N ASP A 153 -15.83 7.01 -6.92
CA ASP A 153 -15.85 5.57 -6.74
C ASP A 153 -14.55 5.10 -6.12
N GLU A 154 -14.60 3.96 -5.44
CA GLU A 154 -13.40 3.24 -5.00
C GLU A 154 -12.62 2.75 -6.23
N VAL A 155 -11.32 3.03 -6.29
CA VAL A 155 -10.47 2.66 -7.44
C VAL A 155 -9.25 1.82 -7.05
N LEU A 156 -8.84 1.86 -5.79
CA LEU A 156 -7.71 1.08 -5.27
C LEU A 156 -7.88 0.81 -3.77
N VAL A 157 -7.58 -0.39 -3.31
CA VAL A 157 -7.62 -0.80 -1.90
C VAL A 157 -6.31 -1.45 -1.51
N PHE A 158 -5.77 -1.07 -0.35
CA PHE A 158 -4.74 -1.81 0.37
C PHE A 158 -5.30 -2.29 1.71
N LEU A 159 -5.42 -3.60 1.87
CA LEU A 159 -5.94 -4.20 3.10
C LEU A 159 -5.50 -5.66 3.22
N GLY A 160 -4.91 -6.01 4.37
CA GLY A 160 -4.48 -7.38 4.66
C GLY A 160 -3.16 -7.76 3.99
N ALA A 161 -2.20 -8.22 4.80
CA ALA A 161 -0.84 -8.54 4.38
C ALA A 161 -0.26 -7.50 3.38
N SER A 162 0.16 -7.91 2.20
CA SER A 162 0.61 -7.03 1.11
C SER A 162 -0.35 -7.01 -0.07
N TYR A 163 -1.63 -7.33 0.17
CA TYR A 163 -2.65 -7.38 -0.88
C TYR A 163 -3.13 -5.98 -1.27
N PHE A 164 -3.46 -5.86 -2.55
CA PHE A 164 -4.21 -4.73 -3.05
C PHE A 164 -5.10 -5.13 -4.24
N ARG A 165 -6.15 -4.33 -4.48
CA ARG A 165 -7.11 -4.51 -5.56
C ARG A 165 -7.40 -3.18 -6.22
N ALA A 166 -7.56 -3.16 -7.55
CA ALA A 166 -7.91 -1.97 -8.30
C ALA A 166 -9.20 -2.19 -9.11
N LEU A 167 -9.89 -1.10 -9.45
CA LEU A 167 -11.07 -1.11 -10.32
C LEU A 167 -10.91 -0.14 -11.48
N GLY A 168 -11.14 -0.63 -12.69
CA GLY A 168 -11.40 0.18 -13.87
C GLY A 168 -12.83 0.72 -13.89
N LYS A 169 -13.11 1.56 -14.88
CA LYS A 169 -14.44 2.16 -15.07
C LYS A 169 -15.51 1.09 -15.25
N GLY A 170 -16.59 1.17 -14.48
CA GLY A 170 -17.73 0.25 -14.54
C GLY A 170 -17.45 -1.18 -14.04
N GLN A 171 -16.29 -1.43 -13.43
CA GLN A 171 -15.93 -2.75 -12.91
C GLN A 171 -16.37 -2.93 -11.45
N ILE A 172 -16.42 -4.19 -11.02
CA ILE A 172 -16.56 -4.61 -9.62
C ILE A 172 -15.32 -5.42 -9.21
N TYR A 173 -15.09 -5.58 -7.90
CA TYR A 173 -13.92 -6.32 -7.43
C TYR A 173 -14.00 -7.80 -7.79
N GLY A 174 -12.94 -8.31 -8.42
CA GLY A 174 -12.65 -9.73 -8.57
C GLY A 174 -11.30 -10.06 -7.94
N LEU A 175 -10.32 -10.36 -8.79
CA LEU A 175 -8.97 -10.75 -8.37
C LEU A 175 -8.24 -9.67 -7.53
N SER A 176 -7.26 -10.14 -6.78
CA SER A 176 -6.29 -9.31 -6.05
C SER A 176 -4.90 -9.49 -6.61
N THR A 177 -4.04 -8.53 -6.32
CA THR A 177 -2.59 -8.65 -6.46
C THR A 177 -1.93 -8.51 -5.09
N ARG A 178 -0.65 -8.85 -4.98
CA ARG A 178 0.14 -8.65 -3.75
C ARG A 178 1.48 -8.01 -4.07
N GLY A 179 2.10 -7.38 -3.08
CA GLY A 179 3.47 -6.88 -3.20
C GLY A 179 4.46 -8.00 -3.52
N MET A 180 4.29 -9.17 -2.88
CA MET A 180 5.13 -10.35 -3.05
C MET A 180 4.42 -11.61 -2.50
N ALA A 181 4.85 -12.78 -2.95
CA ALA A 181 4.53 -14.05 -2.31
C ALA A 181 5.83 -14.83 -1.97
N ILE A 182 5.85 -15.59 -0.88
CA ILE A 182 7.02 -16.36 -0.44
C ILE A 182 6.60 -17.78 -0.12
N ASP A 183 7.28 -18.76 -0.72
CA ASP A 183 7.07 -20.20 -0.49
C ASP A 183 5.63 -20.69 -0.75
N THR A 184 4.85 -19.96 -1.56
CA THR A 184 3.48 -20.33 -1.95
C THR A 184 3.41 -21.73 -2.56
N GLY A 185 2.50 -22.55 -2.04
CA GLY A 185 2.28 -23.92 -2.49
C GLY A 185 3.38 -24.92 -2.10
N LEU A 186 4.32 -24.55 -1.21
CA LEU A 186 5.30 -25.48 -0.65
C LEU A 186 4.79 -26.11 0.66
N GLY A 187 5.23 -27.34 0.94
CA GLY A 187 4.86 -28.06 2.16
C GLY A 187 5.40 -27.43 3.46
N SER A 188 6.39 -26.54 3.37
CA SER A 188 6.91 -25.76 4.50
C SER A 188 5.94 -24.68 5.00
N GLY A 189 4.91 -24.35 4.23
CA GLY A 189 4.00 -23.25 4.50
C GLY A 189 4.39 -21.96 3.77
N GLU A 190 3.37 -21.20 3.38
CA GLU A 190 3.52 -19.88 2.76
C GLU A 190 3.82 -18.82 3.82
N GLU A 191 4.76 -17.93 3.53
CA GLU A 191 4.97 -16.70 4.30
C GLU A 191 4.24 -15.54 3.61
N PHE A 192 3.57 -14.72 4.42
CA PHE A 192 2.76 -13.58 3.95
C PHE A 192 3.42 -12.25 4.34
N PRO A 193 4.26 -11.66 3.48
CA PRO A 193 4.78 -10.33 3.70
C PRO A 193 3.68 -9.29 3.82
N ARG A 194 3.90 -8.28 4.66
CA ARG A 194 2.92 -7.23 4.94
C ARG A 194 3.41 -5.87 4.53
N PHE A 195 2.53 -5.02 3.98
CA PHE A 195 2.79 -3.59 4.00
C PHE A 195 2.56 -3.08 5.43
N VAL A 196 3.56 -2.37 5.97
CA VAL A 196 3.57 -1.91 7.38
C VAL A 196 3.51 -0.39 7.49
N GLU A 197 3.94 0.33 6.46
CA GLU A 197 3.90 1.79 6.42
C GLU A 197 3.68 2.28 4.99
N PHE A 198 2.88 3.34 4.86
CA PHE A 198 2.57 3.99 3.59
C PHE A 198 2.88 5.48 3.64
N TRP A 199 3.24 6.03 2.48
CA TRP A 199 3.38 7.46 2.23
C TRP A 199 2.61 7.81 0.97
N ILE A 200 1.60 8.64 1.11
CA ILE A 200 0.70 9.00 0.02
C ILE A 200 1.00 10.45 -0.35
N GLU A 201 1.45 10.69 -1.59
CA GLU A 201 1.72 12.05 -2.05
C GLU A 201 0.41 12.81 -2.21
N ARG A 202 0.33 14.00 -1.62
CA ARG A 202 -0.81 14.89 -1.77
C ARG A 202 -0.94 15.30 -3.24
N PRO A 203 -2.06 14.99 -3.91
CA PRO A 203 -2.22 15.33 -5.32
C PRO A 203 -2.41 16.83 -5.50
N VAL A 204 -1.99 17.35 -6.65
CA VAL A 204 -2.41 18.69 -7.08
C VAL A 204 -3.89 18.69 -7.52
N PRO A 205 -4.59 19.84 -7.52
CA PRO A 205 -6.02 19.89 -7.86
C PRO A 205 -6.40 19.34 -9.25
N SER A 206 -5.46 19.35 -10.21
CA SER A 206 -5.64 18.83 -11.57
C SER A 206 -5.09 17.42 -11.77
N ALA A 207 -4.66 16.73 -10.71
CA ALA A 207 -4.03 15.42 -10.82
C ALA A 207 -5.02 14.36 -11.34
N ASN A 208 -4.55 13.53 -12.25
CA ASN A 208 -5.23 12.34 -12.76
C ASN A 208 -4.50 11.04 -12.37
N GLU A 209 -3.41 11.16 -11.62
CA GLU A 209 -2.63 10.05 -11.09
C GLU A 209 -2.29 10.30 -9.61
N LEU A 210 -2.00 9.22 -8.88
CA LEU A 210 -1.66 9.27 -7.47
C LEU A 210 -0.44 8.40 -7.18
N THR A 211 0.59 9.00 -6.58
CA THR A 211 1.78 8.29 -6.11
C THR A 211 1.60 7.81 -4.68
N ILE A 212 1.87 6.53 -4.45
CA ILE A 212 1.84 5.89 -3.13
C ILE A 212 3.15 5.13 -2.95
N TYR A 213 3.87 5.36 -1.87
CA TYR A 213 4.97 4.51 -1.45
C TYR A 213 4.54 3.58 -0.33
N ALA A 214 5.14 2.38 -0.29
CA ALA A 214 4.89 1.41 0.77
C ALA A 214 6.19 0.72 1.21
N LEU A 215 6.29 0.51 2.52
CA LEU A 215 7.29 -0.33 3.16
C LEU A 215 6.68 -1.70 3.43
N LEU A 216 7.34 -2.74 2.93
CA LEU A 216 6.99 -4.13 3.15
C LEU A 216 7.98 -4.75 4.14
N ASP A 217 7.48 -5.50 5.11
CA ASP A 217 8.30 -6.28 6.03
C ASP A 217 7.70 -7.67 6.28
N SER A 218 8.59 -8.61 6.54
CA SER A 218 8.30 -10.01 6.75
C SER A 218 9.46 -10.67 7.47
N ARG A 219 9.27 -11.91 7.92
CA ARG A 219 10.32 -12.69 8.59
C ARG A 219 11.61 -12.72 7.79
N ARG A 220 11.53 -12.96 6.47
CA ARG A 220 12.72 -13.20 5.63
C ARG A 220 12.99 -12.13 4.59
N VAL A 221 12.09 -11.17 4.40
CA VAL A 221 12.20 -10.15 3.35
C VAL A 221 11.64 -8.82 3.83
N SER A 222 12.34 -7.73 3.50
CA SER A 222 11.75 -6.39 3.48
C SER A 222 11.77 -5.82 2.06
N GLY A 223 10.95 -4.81 1.80
CA GLY A 223 10.87 -4.21 0.47
C GLY A 223 10.37 -2.78 0.47
N ALA A 224 10.76 -2.03 -0.55
CA ALA A 224 10.28 -0.68 -0.82
C ALA A 224 9.51 -0.67 -2.13
N TYR A 225 8.36 -0.03 -2.13
CA TYR A 225 7.45 0.02 -3.27
C TYR A 225 7.09 1.47 -3.59
N ARG A 226 6.95 1.77 -4.88
CA ARG A 226 6.22 2.93 -5.41
C ARG A 226 5.13 2.42 -6.34
N PHE A 227 3.90 2.81 -6.06
CA PHE A 227 2.73 2.63 -6.89
C PHE A 227 2.38 3.97 -7.53
N LEU A 228 2.23 4.02 -8.84
CA LEU A 228 1.63 5.13 -9.55
C LEU A 228 0.27 4.68 -10.09
N LEU A 229 -0.79 5.10 -9.41
CA LEU A 229 -2.17 4.78 -9.75
C LEU A 229 -2.67 5.73 -10.83
N LYS A 230 -3.20 5.19 -11.93
CA LYS A 230 -3.80 5.91 -13.06
C LYS A 230 -5.20 5.37 -13.32
N PRO A 231 -6.26 5.92 -12.69
CA PRO A 231 -7.62 5.46 -12.91
C PRO A 231 -8.11 5.74 -14.34
N GLY A 232 -8.80 4.78 -14.96
CA GLY A 232 -9.29 4.92 -16.33
C GLY A 232 -10.29 3.84 -16.71
N THR A 233 -10.57 3.67 -18.01
CA THR A 233 -11.30 2.48 -18.49
C THR A 233 -10.60 1.22 -17.97
N ASP A 234 -9.29 1.17 -18.19
CA ASP A 234 -8.37 0.31 -17.46
C ASP A 234 -7.66 1.16 -16.40
N THR A 235 -7.78 0.77 -15.13
CA THR A 235 -6.98 1.38 -14.08
C THR A 235 -5.60 0.74 -14.07
N VAL A 236 -4.59 1.53 -14.44
CA VAL A 236 -3.19 1.08 -14.48
C VAL A 236 -2.52 1.42 -13.15
N THR A 237 -1.85 0.45 -12.54
CA THR A 237 -0.98 0.70 -11.38
C THR A 237 0.45 0.33 -11.75
N GLU A 238 1.30 1.32 -11.98
CA GLU A 238 2.72 1.07 -12.23
C GLU A 238 3.43 0.79 -10.90
N VAL A 239 4.16 -0.32 -10.83
CA VAL A 239 4.82 -0.75 -9.59
C VAL A 239 6.33 -0.78 -9.78
N LYS A 240 7.04 0.00 -8.97
CA LYS A 240 8.49 -0.12 -8.79
C LYS A 240 8.75 -0.74 -7.42
N ALA A 241 9.55 -1.81 -7.37
CA ALA A 241 9.90 -2.48 -6.13
C ALA A 241 11.43 -2.62 -5.97
N ARG A 242 11.92 -2.56 -4.74
CA ARG A 242 13.28 -2.98 -4.35
C ARG A 242 13.19 -3.87 -3.12
N LEU A 243 13.77 -5.05 -3.21
CA LEU A 243 13.61 -6.13 -2.24
C LEU A 243 14.94 -6.45 -1.57
N PHE A 244 14.90 -6.76 -0.29
CA PHE A 244 16.06 -7.09 0.52
C PHE A 244 15.77 -8.38 1.29
N LEU A 245 16.52 -9.43 0.97
CA LEU A 245 16.43 -10.69 1.71
C LEU A 245 17.18 -10.54 3.05
N ARG A 246 16.50 -10.88 4.13
CA ARG A 246 17.05 -11.05 5.48
C ARG A 246 17.58 -12.47 5.67
N GLU A 247 16.92 -13.44 5.06
CA GLU A 247 17.32 -14.85 5.01
C GLU A 247 17.03 -15.44 3.62
N ASN A 248 17.54 -16.64 3.37
CA ASN A 248 17.20 -17.40 2.17
C ASN A 248 15.70 -17.78 2.15
N VAL A 249 15.14 -17.80 0.95
CA VAL A 249 13.76 -18.19 0.64
C VAL A 249 13.78 -19.23 -0.47
N THR A 250 12.83 -20.16 -0.46
CA THR A 250 12.83 -21.28 -1.42
C THR A 250 12.16 -20.87 -2.73
N LYS A 251 11.07 -20.10 -2.65
CA LYS A 251 10.32 -19.60 -3.80
C LYS A 251 9.93 -18.15 -3.58
N LEU A 252 10.31 -17.28 -4.53
CA LEU A 252 9.89 -15.89 -4.60
C LEU A 252 8.84 -15.71 -5.68
N GLY A 253 7.67 -15.22 -5.29
CA GLY A 253 6.59 -14.81 -6.19
C GLY A 253 6.66 -13.30 -6.45
N MET A 254 7.01 -12.93 -7.68
CA MET A 254 7.03 -11.56 -8.16
C MET A 254 5.72 -11.22 -8.87
N ALA A 255 5.21 -10.00 -8.69
CA ALA A 255 3.93 -9.54 -9.23
C ALA A 255 2.78 -10.57 -9.09
N PRO A 256 2.58 -11.17 -7.90
CA PRO A 256 1.61 -12.23 -7.71
C PRO A 256 0.16 -11.75 -7.91
N LEU A 257 -0.62 -12.55 -8.64
CA LEU A 257 -2.07 -12.42 -8.73
C LEU A 257 -2.74 -13.51 -7.89
N THR A 258 -3.89 -13.20 -7.29
CA THR A 258 -4.71 -14.13 -6.52
C THR A 258 -6.16 -13.96 -6.95
N THR A 259 -6.75 -15.04 -7.44
CA THR A 259 -8.11 -15.06 -7.95
C THR A 259 -8.89 -16.26 -7.38
N MET A 260 -10.16 -16.37 -7.75
CA MET A 260 -11.05 -17.45 -7.35
C MET A 260 -11.67 -18.10 -8.58
N TYR A 261 -11.68 -19.43 -8.62
CA TYR A 261 -12.42 -20.21 -9.62
C TYR A 261 -13.18 -21.34 -8.93
N PHE A 262 -14.51 -21.36 -9.05
CA PHE A 262 -15.33 -22.43 -8.48
C PHE A 262 -15.70 -23.48 -9.53
N PHE A 263 -16.40 -23.05 -10.58
CA PHE A 263 -16.78 -23.85 -11.75
C PHE A 263 -17.01 -22.94 -12.97
N GLY A 264 -16.91 -23.53 -14.16
CA GLY A 264 -17.11 -22.85 -15.44
C GLY A 264 -17.35 -23.84 -16.58
N GLU A 265 -17.37 -23.39 -17.83
CA GLU A 265 -17.67 -24.25 -18.98
C GLU A 265 -16.74 -25.46 -19.09
N ASN A 266 -15.47 -25.26 -18.77
CA ASN A 266 -14.41 -26.27 -18.81
C ASN A 266 -14.42 -27.22 -17.59
N GLN A 267 -15.16 -26.90 -16.54
CA GLN A 267 -15.35 -27.75 -15.36
C GLN A 267 -16.68 -27.42 -14.67
N ARG A 268 -17.74 -28.17 -15.01
CA ARG A 268 -19.08 -27.96 -14.44
C ARG A 268 -19.12 -28.21 -12.93
N SER A 269 -20.06 -27.54 -12.25
CA SER A 269 -20.36 -27.78 -10.85
C SER A 269 -20.77 -29.24 -10.61
N GLY A 270 -20.37 -29.80 -9.46
CA GLY A 270 -20.83 -31.12 -9.01
C GLY A 270 -22.24 -31.13 -8.44
N ARG A 271 -22.92 -29.97 -8.40
CA ARG A 271 -24.30 -29.79 -7.95
C ARG A 271 -25.02 -28.86 -8.92
N ASP A 272 -26.34 -29.04 -9.05
CA ASP A 272 -27.16 -28.12 -9.82
C ASP A 272 -27.05 -26.70 -9.23
N ASP A 273 -26.72 -25.76 -10.11
CA ASP A 273 -26.66 -24.33 -9.82
C ASP A 273 -27.35 -23.62 -10.99
N TYR A 274 -28.13 -22.58 -10.71
CA TYR A 274 -28.80 -21.81 -11.76
C TYR A 274 -27.82 -20.95 -12.56
N ARG A 275 -26.63 -20.70 -12.00
CA ARG A 275 -25.55 -19.96 -12.65
C ARG A 275 -24.77 -20.91 -13.56
N PRO A 276 -24.48 -20.51 -14.81
CA PRO A 276 -23.65 -21.33 -15.69
C PRO A 276 -22.19 -21.40 -15.21
N GLU A 277 -21.70 -20.34 -14.55
CA GLU A 277 -20.31 -20.19 -14.14
C GLU A 277 -20.19 -19.35 -12.86
N VAL A 278 -19.17 -19.62 -12.05
CA VAL A 278 -18.84 -18.86 -10.84
C VAL A 278 -17.32 -18.78 -10.68
N HIS A 279 -16.74 -17.63 -11.02
CA HIS A 279 -15.32 -17.33 -10.89
C HIS A 279 -15.06 -15.83 -10.99
N ASP A 280 -13.90 -15.39 -10.47
CA ASP A 280 -13.34 -14.06 -10.69
C ASP A 280 -12.39 -14.04 -11.91
N SER A 281 -11.93 -15.22 -12.34
CA SER A 281 -11.10 -15.44 -13.53
C SER A 281 -11.27 -16.87 -14.03
N ASP A 282 -11.22 -17.08 -15.34
CA ASP A 282 -11.41 -18.36 -16.02
C ASP A 282 -10.13 -18.94 -16.64
N GLY A 283 -9.07 -18.14 -16.76
CA GLY A 283 -7.78 -18.59 -17.28
C GLY A 283 -6.61 -17.67 -16.96
N LEU A 284 -5.43 -18.23 -17.16
CA LEU A 284 -4.15 -17.53 -17.14
C LEU A 284 -3.71 -17.31 -18.59
N LEU A 285 -3.69 -16.05 -19.02
CA LEU A 285 -3.09 -15.63 -20.28
C LEU A 285 -1.63 -15.24 -20.04
N MET A 286 -0.72 -15.77 -20.84
CA MET A 286 0.70 -15.43 -20.80
C MET A 286 1.18 -15.15 -22.22
N GLN A 287 2.02 -14.14 -22.36
CA GLN A 287 2.88 -14.00 -23.54
C GLN A 287 4.28 -14.41 -23.11
N SER A 288 4.88 -15.38 -23.80
CA SER A 288 6.24 -15.80 -23.51
C SER A 288 7.26 -14.82 -24.08
N GLY A 289 8.52 -14.90 -23.64
CA GLY A 289 9.61 -14.09 -24.18
C GLY A 289 9.93 -14.35 -25.66
N THR A 290 9.39 -15.41 -26.27
CA THR A 290 9.48 -15.65 -27.73
C THR A 290 8.31 -15.03 -28.51
N GLY A 291 7.32 -14.47 -27.81
CA GLY A 291 6.10 -13.90 -28.39
C GLY A 291 4.93 -14.88 -28.51
N GLU A 292 5.10 -16.16 -28.15
CA GLU A 292 4.00 -17.14 -28.11
C GLU A 292 2.97 -16.74 -27.04
N TRP A 293 1.69 -16.77 -27.41
CA TRP A 293 0.58 -16.59 -26.48
C TRP A 293 0.07 -17.94 -25.98
N ILE A 294 0.04 -18.11 -24.66
CA ILE A 294 -0.41 -19.31 -23.97
C ILE A 294 -1.65 -18.98 -23.14
N TRP A 295 -2.74 -19.70 -23.37
CA TRP A 295 -3.93 -19.66 -22.53
C TRP A 295 -4.05 -20.94 -21.71
N ARG A 296 -4.04 -20.82 -20.39
CA ARG A 296 -4.24 -21.92 -19.45
C ARG A 296 -5.56 -21.72 -18.71
N PRO A 297 -6.66 -22.39 -19.12
CA PRO A 297 -7.92 -22.34 -18.38
C PRO A 297 -7.71 -22.74 -16.92
N LEU A 298 -8.33 -22.05 -15.98
CA LEU A 298 -8.31 -22.40 -14.57
C LEU A 298 -9.19 -23.62 -14.30
N VAL A 299 -8.83 -24.36 -13.25
CA VAL A 299 -9.56 -25.53 -12.78
C VAL A 299 -9.61 -25.50 -11.26
N ASN A 300 -10.61 -26.14 -10.67
CA ASN A 300 -10.79 -26.35 -9.24
C ASN A 300 -10.49 -27.83 -8.89
N PRO A 301 -9.20 -28.22 -8.77
CA PRO A 301 -8.82 -29.61 -8.55
C PRO A 301 -9.10 -30.07 -7.12
N LYS A 302 -9.34 -31.37 -6.93
CA LYS A 302 -9.56 -31.96 -5.59
C LYS A 302 -8.35 -31.90 -4.65
N ARG A 303 -7.16 -31.63 -5.19
CA ARG A 303 -5.88 -31.54 -4.47
C ARG A 303 -5.09 -30.37 -5.03
N LEU A 304 -4.20 -29.81 -4.21
CA LEU A 304 -3.29 -28.73 -4.63
C LEU A 304 -2.57 -29.12 -5.93
N LEU A 305 -2.69 -28.26 -6.94
CA LEU A 305 -2.05 -28.40 -8.22
C LEU A 305 -1.12 -27.20 -8.44
N VAL A 306 0.16 -27.48 -8.68
CA VAL A 306 1.14 -26.46 -9.08
C VAL A 306 1.52 -26.75 -10.53
N THR A 307 1.28 -25.79 -11.41
CA THR A 307 1.73 -25.84 -12.81
C THR A 307 2.83 -24.80 -13.00
N SER A 308 3.92 -25.17 -13.67
CA SER A 308 5.06 -24.29 -13.92
C SER A 308 5.35 -24.21 -15.41
N PHE A 309 5.47 -22.99 -15.91
CA PHE A 309 5.82 -22.68 -17.30
C PHE A 309 7.22 -22.08 -17.29
N GLY A 310 8.22 -22.87 -17.67
CA GLY A 310 9.61 -22.41 -17.74
C GLY A 310 9.78 -21.49 -18.94
N MET A 311 10.12 -20.22 -18.70
CA MET A 311 10.35 -19.23 -19.75
C MET A 311 11.47 -18.25 -19.35
N THR A 312 12.06 -17.58 -20.32
CA THR A 312 13.06 -16.51 -20.13
C THR A 312 12.48 -15.20 -20.62
N ASN A 313 12.65 -14.13 -19.84
CA ASN A 313 12.10 -12.79 -20.13
C ASN A 313 10.59 -12.80 -20.47
N PRO A 314 9.73 -13.28 -19.55
CA PRO A 314 8.28 -13.16 -19.67
C PRO A 314 7.80 -11.70 -19.69
#